data_AF-A0A0W1EE58-F1
#
_entry.id   AF-A0A0W1EE58-F1
#
_cell.length_a   1.000
_cell.length_b   1.000
_cell.length_c   1.000
_cell.angle_alpha   90.00
_cell.angle_beta   90.00
_cell.angle_gamma   90.00
#
_symmetry.space_group_name_H-M   'P 1'
#
loop_
_entity.id
_entity.type
_entity.pdbx_description
1 polymer ?
#
loop_
_entity_poly.entity_id
_entity_poly.type
_entity_poly.pdbx_seq_one_letter_code
_entity_poly.pdbx_strand_id
1 'polypeptide(L)'
;MQSILIGPNEARGTWIHPQVAIHLAQWLSAEFAVKVSEWVYEWMSGKHPSDKIWSQFQDRVSLVYDNVPDGYFCVFREIADVFAALISNGCNPGTKMLLDISVGMHWANHWKSAKLAEKFGDRRYFDHFYPQYFAQSYANPQPAACYPEDALPTFRRWLRDVYVPHKMPTYLKTQVQQKKLPAEIANNALAALATREAQRAVPRATK
;
A
#
# COMPACT_ATOMS: atom_id res chain seq x y z
N MET A 1 27.61 25.24 -6.36
CA MET A 1 27.89 24.23 -5.31
C MET A 1 27.69 24.92 -3.98
N GLN A 2 26.90 24.35 -3.09
CA GLN A 2 26.62 24.90 -1.77
C GLN A 2 26.91 23.82 -0.73
N SER A 3 27.70 24.14 0.28
CA SER A 3 28.01 23.21 1.36
C SER A 3 27.27 23.64 2.63
N ILE A 4 26.47 22.73 3.19
CA ILE A 4 25.72 22.93 4.43
C ILE A 4 26.32 22.01 5.49
N LEU A 5 26.94 22.59 6.52
CA LEU A 5 27.66 21.84 7.56
C LEU A 5 26.94 21.83 8.91
N ILE A 6 25.96 22.73 9.10
CA ILE A 6 25.20 22.93 10.35
C ILE A 6 23.69 22.85 10.08
N GLY A 7 22.88 22.53 11.10
CA GLY A 7 21.42 22.35 10.99
C GLY A 7 20.95 20.89 11.13
N PRO A 8 19.71 20.54 10.75
CA PRO A 8 19.21 19.16 10.74
C PRO A 8 20.10 18.25 9.89
N ASN A 9 20.37 17.02 10.33
CA ASN A 9 21.36 16.15 9.70
C ASN A 9 21.02 15.84 8.23
N GLU A 10 19.74 15.66 7.92
CA GLU A 10 19.21 15.41 6.58
C GLU A 10 19.40 16.58 5.59
N ALA A 11 19.61 17.80 6.08
CA ALA A 11 19.84 18.98 5.24
C ALA A 11 21.33 19.26 4.99
N ARG A 12 22.23 18.61 5.76
CA ARG A 12 23.68 18.78 5.63
C ARG A 12 24.21 18.03 4.41
N GLY A 13 25.21 18.62 3.75
CA GLY A 13 25.84 18.02 2.57
C GLY A 13 26.33 19.05 1.57
N THR A 14 26.93 18.54 0.49
CA THR A 14 27.33 19.34 -0.67
C THR A 14 26.25 19.23 -1.74
N TRP A 15 25.57 20.33 -1.99
CA TRP A 15 24.53 20.47 -3.00
C TRP A 15 25.13 21.02 -4.28
N ILE A 16 24.85 20.34 -5.39
CA ILE A 16 25.36 20.70 -6.73
C ILE A 16 24.22 20.79 -7.74
N HIS A 17 24.53 21.40 -8.89
CA HIS A 17 23.57 21.50 -9.98
C HIS A 17 23.20 20.08 -10.51
N PRO A 18 21.95 19.81 -10.91
CA PRO A 18 21.50 18.48 -11.32
C PRO A 18 22.32 17.90 -12.50
N GLN A 19 22.70 18.75 -13.47
CA GLN A 19 23.56 18.32 -14.59
C GLN A 19 24.94 17.86 -14.12
N VAL A 20 25.50 18.49 -13.09
CA VAL A 20 26.79 18.08 -12.51
C VAL A 20 26.66 16.76 -11.77
N ALA A 21 25.52 16.51 -11.11
CA ALA A 21 25.25 15.23 -10.44
C ALA A 21 25.23 14.04 -11.42
N ILE A 22 24.64 14.23 -12.61
CA ILE A 22 24.66 13.21 -13.69
C ILE A 22 26.10 12.92 -14.11
N HIS A 23 26.90 13.96 -14.35
CA HIS A 23 28.30 13.77 -14.73
C HIS A 23 29.10 13.05 -13.64
N LEU A 24 28.92 13.36 -12.36
CA LEU A 24 29.59 12.62 -11.29
C LEU A 24 29.17 11.15 -11.25
N ALA A 25 27.89 10.85 -11.48
CA ALA A 25 27.39 9.47 -11.50
C ALA A 25 28.00 8.65 -12.65
N GLN A 26 28.26 9.27 -13.80
CA GLN A 26 28.95 8.64 -14.95
C GLN A 26 30.34 8.12 -14.59
N TRP A 27 31.05 8.78 -13.68
CA TRP A 27 32.39 8.37 -13.27
C TRP A 27 32.39 7.15 -12.33
N LEU A 28 31.26 6.86 -11.68
CA LEU A 28 31.14 5.74 -10.75
C LEU A 28 30.84 4.42 -11.46
N SER A 29 29.79 4.38 -12.29
CA SER A 29 29.49 3.23 -13.17
C SER A 29 28.35 3.56 -14.14
N ALA A 30 28.22 2.78 -15.22
CA ALA A 30 27.11 2.93 -16.17
C ALA A 30 25.73 2.70 -15.51
N GLU A 31 25.59 1.68 -14.66
CA GLU A 31 24.32 1.41 -13.96
C GLU A 31 23.96 2.56 -13.00
N PHE A 32 24.94 3.10 -12.28
CA PHE A 32 24.72 4.21 -11.36
C PHE A 32 24.38 5.52 -12.10
N ALA A 33 25.05 5.76 -13.23
CA ALA A 33 24.78 6.90 -14.11
C ALA A 33 23.33 6.92 -14.61
N VAL A 34 22.82 5.76 -15.04
CA VAL A 34 21.43 5.62 -15.49
C VAL A 34 20.47 5.95 -14.36
N LYS A 35 20.66 5.35 -13.16
CA LYS A 35 19.79 5.62 -12.00
C LYS A 35 19.75 7.08 -11.61
N VAL A 36 20.91 7.75 -11.52
CA VAL A 36 20.95 9.18 -11.15
C VAL A 36 20.32 10.05 -12.24
N SER A 37 20.52 9.71 -13.52
CA SER A 37 19.89 10.44 -14.62
C SER A 37 18.38 10.32 -14.59
N GLU A 38 17.84 9.13 -14.33
CA GLU A 38 16.40 8.91 -14.14
C GLU A 38 15.86 9.75 -13.00
N TRP A 39 16.50 9.74 -11.82
CA TRP A 39 16.06 10.53 -10.67
C TRP A 39 16.08 12.03 -10.94
N VAL A 40 17.14 12.54 -11.58
CA VAL A 40 17.22 13.96 -11.95
C VAL A 40 16.13 14.33 -12.96
N TYR A 41 15.87 13.48 -13.94
CA TYR A 41 14.81 13.72 -14.93
C TYR A 41 13.40 13.67 -14.31
N GLU A 42 13.12 12.68 -13.46
CA GLU A 42 11.88 12.59 -12.70
C GLU A 42 11.67 13.85 -11.87
N TRP A 43 12.69 14.28 -11.11
CA TRP A 43 12.62 15.49 -10.30
C TRP A 43 12.38 16.76 -11.13
N MET A 44 13.14 16.98 -12.20
CA MET A 44 13.00 18.18 -13.04
C MET A 44 11.68 18.22 -13.83
N SER A 45 11.06 17.07 -14.08
CA SER A 45 9.74 16.97 -14.71
C SER A 45 8.57 17.15 -13.73
N GLY A 46 8.87 17.43 -12.45
CA GLY A 46 7.86 17.61 -11.40
C GLY A 46 7.23 16.31 -10.92
N LYS A 47 7.77 15.15 -11.33
CA LYS A 47 7.32 13.85 -10.82
C LYS A 47 7.91 13.64 -9.43
N HIS A 48 7.06 13.70 -8.43
CA HIS A 48 7.46 13.43 -7.05
C HIS A 48 7.44 11.91 -6.79
N PRO A 49 8.28 11.40 -5.87
CA PRO A 49 8.20 10.00 -5.44
C PRO A 49 6.80 9.57 -4.96
N SER A 50 6.03 10.51 -4.39
CA SER A 50 4.62 10.30 -4.04
C SER A 50 3.73 9.95 -5.23
N ASP A 51 4.00 10.52 -6.40
CA ASP A 51 3.21 10.29 -7.62
C ASP A 51 3.41 8.85 -8.10
N LYS A 52 4.62 8.32 -7.91
CA LYS A 52 4.91 6.90 -8.18
C LYS A 52 4.15 5.97 -7.24
N ILE A 53 4.00 6.32 -5.96
CA ILE A 53 3.24 5.52 -4.98
C ILE A 53 1.76 5.48 -5.36
N TRP A 54 1.17 6.65 -5.65
CA TRP A 54 -0.21 6.75 -6.08
C TRP A 54 -0.46 6.07 -7.42
N SER A 55 0.43 6.23 -8.40
CA SER A 55 0.38 5.51 -9.67
C SER A 55 0.38 4.00 -9.46
N GLN A 56 1.27 3.48 -8.61
CA GLN A 56 1.32 2.05 -8.32
C GLN A 56 0.03 1.53 -7.68
N PHE A 57 -0.58 2.31 -6.79
CA PHE A 57 -1.87 1.97 -6.20
C PHE A 57 -3.00 2.02 -7.23
N GLN A 58 -3.05 3.08 -8.05
CA GLN A 58 -4.04 3.25 -9.11
C GLN A 58 -3.96 2.12 -10.14
N ASP A 59 -2.77 1.68 -10.53
CA ASP A 59 -2.58 0.56 -11.45
C ASP A 59 -3.18 -0.73 -10.89
N ARG A 60 -3.01 -0.99 -9.58
CA ARG A 60 -3.64 -2.14 -8.92
C ARG A 60 -5.16 -2.02 -8.84
N VAL A 61 -5.69 -0.82 -8.55
CA VAL A 61 -7.14 -0.56 -8.53
C VAL A 61 -7.75 -0.80 -9.90
N SER A 62 -7.12 -0.30 -10.95
CA SER A 62 -7.61 -0.41 -12.33
C SER A 62 -7.69 -1.86 -12.81
N LEU A 63 -6.72 -2.70 -12.41
CA LEU A 63 -6.72 -4.14 -12.73
C LEU A 63 -7.75 -4.97 -11.93
N VAL A 64 -8.35 -4.42 -10.89
CA VAL A 64 -9.36 -5.12 -10.07
C VAL A 64 -10.77 -4.63 -10.33
N TYR A 65 -10.93 -3.36 -10.72
CA TYR A 65 -12.22 -2.67 -10.77
C TYR A 65 -13.31 -3.46 -11.53
N ASP A 66 -13.01 -3.94 -12.74
CA ASP A 66 -13.95 -4.64 -13.62
C ASP A 66 -13.83 -6.18 -13.59
N ASN A 67 -12.99 -6.73 -12.70
CA ASN A 67 -12.72 -8.18 -12.67
C ASN A 67 -13.50 -8.93 -11.58
N VAL A 68 -14.11 -8.23 -10.62
CA VAL A 68 -14.90 -8.87 -9.56
C VAL A 68 -16.30 -9.17 -10.09
N PRO A 69 -16.78 -10.44 -10.02
CA PRO A 69 -18.12 -10.79 -10.49
C PRO A 69 -19.24 -10.02 -9.77
N ASP A 70 -20.32 -9.73 -10.50
CA ASP A 70 -21.51 -9.10 -9.95
C ASP A 70 -22.09 -9.90 -8.76
N GLY A 71 -22.56 -9.19 -7.73
CA GLY A 71 -23.06 -9.77 -6.48
C GLY A 71 -21.95 -10.23 -5.52
N TYR A 72 -20.68 -9.99 -5.84
CA TYR A 72 -19.54 -10.31 -4.99
C TYR A 72 -18.64 -9.09 -4.74
N PHE A 73 -17.94 -9.09 -3.61
CA PHE A 73 -16.85 -8.16 -3.31
C PHE A 73 -15.52 -8.91 -3.12
N CYS A 74 -14.41 -8.23 -3.37
CA CYS A 74 -13.08 -8.72 -3.04
C CYS A 74 -12.44 -7.87 -1.94
N VAL A 75 -11.53 -8.48 -1.18
CA VAL A 75 -10.88 -7.80 -0.05
C VAL A 75 -10.10 -6.57 -0.50
N PHE A 76 -9.39 -6.64 -1.63
CA PHE A 76 -8.58 -5.53 -2.12
C PHE A 76 -9.43 -4.27 -2.40
N ARG A 77 -10.58 -4.42 -3.07
CA ARG A 77 -11.52 -3.32 -3.35
C ARG A 77 -12.04 -2.69 -2.05
N GLU A 78 -12.40 -3.51 -1.07
CA GLU A 78 -12.98 -3.01 0.18
C GLU A 78 -11.98 -2.35 1.15
N ILE A 79 -10.67 -2.55 0.97
CA ILE A 79 -9.64 -1.90 1.79
C ILE A 79 -8.89 -0.80 1.06
N ALA A 80 -9.37 -0.38 -0.12
CA ALA A 80 -8.77 0.69 -0.90
C ALA A 80 -8.72 2.02 -0.11
N ASP A 81 -9.70 2.29 0.75
CA ASP A 81 -9.73 3.46 1.65
C ASP A 81 -8.60 3.41 2.69
N VAL A 82 -8.29 2.23 3.21
CA VAL A 82 -7.17 2.00 4.14
C VAL A 82 -5.85 2.27 3.44
N PHE A 83 -5.65 1.78 2.21
CA PHE A 83 -4.46 2.09 1.42
C PHE A 83 -4.33 3.59 1.16
N ALA A 84 -5.40 4.25 0.72
CA ALA A 84 -5.41 5.68 0.47
C ALA A 84 -5.03 6.47 1.74
N ALA A 85 -5.59 6.11 2.89
CA ALA A 85 -5.25 6.75 4.16
C ALA A 85 -3.77 6.53 4.54
N LEU A 86 -3.24 5.32 4.35
CA LEU A 86 -1.83 5.04 4.62
C LEU A 86 -0.92 5.88 3.72
N ILE A 87 -1.18 5.92 2.41
CA ILE A 87 -0.38 6.68 1.44
C ILE A 87 -0.42 8.17 1.74
N SER A 88 -1.61 8.73 1.98
CA SER A 88 -1.79 10.15 2.33
C SER A 88 -1.06 10.57 3.61
N ASN A 89 -0.77 9.63 4.52
CA ASN A 89 -0.03 9.88 5.75
C ASN A 89 1.45 9.45 5.66
N GLY A 90 1.99 9.33 4.44
CA GLY A 90 3.42 9.10 4.21
C GLY A 90 3.86 7.63 4.30
N CYS A 91 2.91 6.68 4.29
CA CYS A 91 3.26 5.27 4.11
C CYS A 91 3.53 4.98 2.63
N ASN A 92 4.72 4.48 2.30
CA ASN A 92 5.01 3.93 0.98
C ASN A 92 4.87 2.40 1.03
N PRO A 93 3.73 1.82 0.59
CA PRO A 93 3.60 0.37 0.52
C PRO A 93 4.54 -0.27 -0.51
N GLY A 94 4.93 0.49 -1.53
CA GLY A 94 5.73 0.02 -2.66
C GLY A 94 5.17 -1.26 -3.28
N THR A 95 6.06 -2.11 -3.80
CA THR A 95 5.70 -3.41 -4.38
C THR A 95 5.78 -4.57 -3.38
N LYS A 96 6.16 -4.31 -2.13
CA LYS A 96 6.44 -5.34 -1.11
C LYS A 96 5.39 -5.43 -0.02
N MET A 97 4.72 -4.32 0.30
CA MET A 97 3.67 -4.30 1.33
C MET A 97 2.33 -4.72 0.71
N LEU A 98 2.07 -6.01 0.76
CA LEU A 98 0.84 -6.63 0.27
C LEU A 98 -0.17 -6.78 1.41
N LEU A 99 -0.69 -5.64 1.90
CA LEU A 99 -1.64 -5.59 3.01
C LEU A 99 -2.92 -6.39 2.71
N ASP A 100 -3.39 -6.34 1.47
CA ASP A 100 -4.57 -7.07 1.00
C ASP A 100 -4.43 -8.59 1.09
N ILE A 101 -3.23 -9.14 0.88
CA ILE A 101 -2.96 -10.57 1.10
C ILE A 101 -3.11 -10.91 2.59
N SER A 102 -2.57 -10.07 3.47
CA SER A 102 -2.70 -10.27 4.91
C SER A 102 -4.16 -10.19 5.37
N VAL A 103 -4.90 -9.15 4.97
CA VAL A 103 -6.33 -9.01 5.27
C VAL A 103 -7.10 -10.20 4.71
N GLY A 104 -6.84 -10.58 3.46
CA GLY A 104 -7.51 -11.69 2.77
C GLY A 104 -7.33 -13.02 3.48
N MET A 105 -6.11 -13.33 3.92
CA MET A 105 -5.83 -14.55 4.68
C MET A 105 -6.56 -14.57 6.03
N HIS A 106 -6.54 -13.45 6.76
CA HIS A 106 -7.24 -13.37 8.05
C HIS A 106 -8.76 -13.41 7.91
N TRP A 107 -9.30 -12.77 6.86
CA TRP A 107 -10.73 -12.81 6.56
C TRP A 107 -11.17 -14.21 6.13
N ALA A 108 -10.42 -14.87 5.25
CA ALA A 108 -10.65 -16.26 4.84
C ALA A 108 -10.71 -17.23 6.04
N ASN A 109 -9.85 -17.03 7.03
CA ASN A 109 -9.85 -17.84 8.25
C ASN A 109 -11.07 -17.53 9.13
N HIS A 110 -11.41 -16.25 9.32
CA HIS A 110 -12.61 -15.85 10.04
C HIS A 110 -13.90 -16.37 9.39
N TRP A 111 -13.97 -16.30 8.05
CA TRP A 111 -15.06 -16.82 7.24
C TRP A 111 -15.35 -18.28 7.53
N LYS A 112 -14.30 -19.11 7.57
CA LYS A 112 -14.40 -20.53 7.89
C LYS A 112 -14.79 -20.77 9.36
N SER A 113 -14.11 -20.11 10.31
CA SER A 113 -14.34 -20.33 11.74
C SER A 113 -15.72 -19.89 12.20
N ALA A 114 -16.24 -18.79 11.64
CA ALA A 114 -17.56 -18.26 11.94
C ALA A 114 -18.67 -18.85 11.04
N LYS A 115 -18.34 -19.84 10.19
CA LYS A 115 -19.27 -20.53 9.29
C LYS A 115 -20.11 -19.56 8.44
N LEU A 116 -19.49 -18.47 7.97
CA LEU A 116 -20.22 -17.40 7.28
C LEU A 116 -20.81 -17.86 5.94
N ALA A 117 -20.27 -18.92 5.35
CA ALA A 117 -20.83 -19.55 4.15
C ALA A 117 -22.26 -20.09 4.37
N GLU A 118 -22.60 -20.55 5.58
CA GLU A 118 -23.95 -21.04 5.90
C GLU A 118 -24.98 -19.89 5.88
N LYS A 119 -24.53 -18.65 6.12
CA LYS A 119 -25.40 -17.46 6.17
C LYS A 119 -25.46 -16.70 4.85
N PHE A 120 -24.32 -16.53 4.19
CA PHE A 120 -24.18 -15.64 3.03
C PHE A 120 -23.94 -16.39 1.72
N GLY A 121 -23.72 -17.71 1.75
CA GLY A 121 -23.34 -18.52 0.59
C GLY A 121 -21.83 -18.67 0.45
N ASP A 122 -21.37 -19.58 -0.42
CA ASP A 122 -19.94 -19.85 -0.57
C ASP A 122 -19.16 -18.69 -1.19
N ARG A 123 -17.90 -18.54 -0.75
CA ARG A 123 -16.94 -17.69 -1.45
C ARG A 123 -16.59 -18.29 -2.81
N ARG A 124 -16.31 -17.43 -3.79
CA ARG A 124 -15.87 -17.79 -5.13
C ARG A 124 -14.47 -17.26 -5.39
N TYR A 125 -13.96 -17.50 -6.59
CA TYR A 125 -12.67 -17.03 -7.03
C TYR A 125 -12.80 -16.31 -8.36
N PHE A 126 -11.94 -15.33 -8.59
CA PHE A 126 -11.82 -14.58 -9.83
C PHE A 126 -10.34 -14.36 -10.16
N ASP A 127 -10.07 -14.03 -11.42
CA ASP A 127 -8.71 -13.78 -11.90
C ASP A 127 -8.25 -12.39 -11.45
N HIS A 128 -7.15 -12.35 -10.71
CA HIS A 128 -6.51 -11.13 -10.25
C HIS A 128 -5.15 -10.94 -10.92
N PHE A 129 -4.88 -9.71 -11.35
CA PHE A 129 -3.66 -9.35 -12.04
C PHE A 129 -2.86 -8.33 -11.23
N TYR A 130 -1.54 -8.53 -11.19
CA TYR A 130 -0.59 -7.53 -10.72
C TYR A 130 0.09 -6.81 -11.90
N PRO A 131 0.42 -5.51 -11.78
CA PRO A 131 1.24 -4.82 -12.76
C PRO A 131 2.61 -5.51 -12.94
N GLN A 132 3.18 -5.45 -14.16
CA GLN A 132 4.38 -6.24 -14.54
C GLN A 132 5.62 -6.02 -13.65
N TYR A 133 5.69 -4.89 -12.95
CA TYR A 133 6.80 -4.55 -12.05
C TYR A 133 6.60 -5.06 -10.61
N PHE A 134 5.52 -5.78 -10.32
CA PHE A 134 5.34 -6.53 -9.08
C PHE A 134 5.86 -7.96 -9.25
N ALA A 135 6.55 -8.49 -8.25
CA ALA A 135 7.03 -9.88 -8.30
C ALA A 135 5.89 -10.91 -8.48
N GLN A 136 4.67 -10.56 -8.07
CA GLN A 136 3.49 -11.43 -8.22
C GLN A 136 3.05 -11.57 -9.68
N SER A 137 3.42 -10.64 -10.56
CA SER A 137 2.98 -10.66 -11.96
C SER A 137 3.54 -11.83 -12.76
N TYR A 138 4.65 -12.44 -12.32
CA TYR A 138 5.21 -13.64 -12.94
C TYR A 138 4.25 -14.83 -12.97
N ALA A 139 3.24 -14.84 -12.09
CA ALA A 139 2.25 -15.89 -12.02
C ALA A 139 0.83 -15.36 -12.25
N ASN A 140 0.67 -14.24 -12.96
CA ASN A 140 -0.64 -13.79 -13.41
C ASN A 140 -1.27 -14.80 -14.41
N PRO A 141 -2.61 -14.98 -14.39
CA PRO A 141 -3.54 -14.51 -13.37
C PRO A 141 -3.37 -15.28 -12.05
N GLN A 142 -3.52 -14.56 -10.94
CA GLN A 142 -3.55 -15.14 -9.59
C GLN A 142 -5.01 -15.36 -9.16
N PRO A 143 -5.38 -16.54 -8.63
CA PRO A 143 -6.73 -16.76 -8.13
C PRO A 143 -6.96 -15.97 -6.83
N ALA A 144 -7.89 -15.01 -6.86
CA ALA A 144 -8.27 -14.22 -5.70
C ALA A 144 -9.68 -14.58 -5.23
N ALA A 145 -9.90 -14.65 -3.91
CA ALA A 145 -11.22 -14.94 -3.37
C ALA A 145 -12.15 -13.72 -3.45
N CYS A 146 -13.39 -13.95 -3.87
CA CYS A 146 -14.49 -13.00 -3.77
C CYS A 146 -15.63 -13.58 -2.91
N TYR A 147 -16.37 -12.71 -2.24
CA TYR A 147 -17.36 -13.04 -1.22
C TYR A 147 -18.70 -12.41 -1.57
N PRO A 148 -19.84 -13.04 -1.27
CA PRO A 148 -21.16 -12.45 -1.52
C PRO A 148 -21.31 -11.05 -0.91
N GLU A 149 -21.88 -10.10 -1.65
CA GLU A 149 -22.01 -8.71 -1.22
C GLU A 149 -22.84 -8.52 0.07
N ASP A 150 -23.76 -9.44 0.36
CA ASP A 150 -24.52 -9.45 1.62
C ASP A 150 -23.64 -9.56 2.87
N ALA A 151 -22.43 -10.12 2.73
CA ALA A 151 -21.49 -10.25 3.84
C ALA A 151 -20.66 -8.96 4.10
N LEU A 152 -20.77 -7.95 3.23
CA LEU A 152 -19.94 -6.75 3.25
C LEU A 152 -20.08 -5.92 4.55
N PRO A 153 -21.28 -5.73 5.15
CA PRO A 153 -21.38 -5.11 6.47
C PRO A 153 -20.69 -5.90 7.60
N THR A 154 -20.64 -7.23 7.47
CA THR A 154 -19.93 -8.10 8.42
C THR A 154 -18.43 -7.96 8.24
N PHE A 155 -17.95 -7.95 6.99
CA PHE A 155 -16.55 -7.69 6.67
C PHE A 155 -16.08 -6.32 7.20
N ARG A 156 -16.81 -5.25 6.92
CA ARG A 156 -16.44 -3.89 7.38
C ARG A 156 -16.38 -3.77 8.89
N ARG A 157 -17.31 -4.41 9.62
CA ARG A 157 -17.26 -4.51 11.09
C ARG A 157 -16.04 -5.29 11.55
N TRP A 158 -15.82 -6.48 11.02
CA TRP A 158 -14.65 -7.29 11.34
C TRP A 158 -13.32 -6.57 11.04
N LEU A 159 -13.22 -5.86 9.92
CA LEU A 159 -12.05 -5.10 9.54
C LEU A 159 -11.75 -4.02 10.59
N ARG A 160 -12.76 -3.23 10.96
CA ARG A 160 -12.68 -2.17 11.97
C ARG A 160 -12.38 -2.72 13.37
N ASP A 161 -13.09 -3.75 13.79
CA ASP A 161 -13.12 -4.16 15.21
C ASP A 161 -12.03 -5.19 15.52
N VAL A 162 -11.55 -5.94 14.51
CA VAL A 162 -10.63 -7.06 14.69
C VAL A 162 -9.31 -6.82 13.96
N TYR A 163 -9.35 -6.54 12.66
CA TYR A 163 -8.12 -6.53 11.86
C TYR A 163 -7.28 -5.27 12.10
N VAL A 164 -7.86 -4.08 11.88
CA VAL A 164 -7.19 -2.79 12.01
C VAL A 164 -6.55 -2.59 13.40
N PRO A 165 -7.26 -2.80 14.54
CA PRO A 165 -6.69 -2.54 15.86
C PRO A 165 -5.67 -3.59 16.32
N HIS A 166 -5.79 -4.86 15.90
CA HIS A 166 -5.00 -5.95 16.49
C HIS A 166 -4.04 -6.63 15.51
N LYS A 167 -4.47 -6.87 14.26
CA LYS A 167 -3.70 -7.65 13.28
C LYS A 167 -2.80 -6.77 12.44
N MET A 168 -3.27 -5.58 12.05
CA MET A 168 -2.49 -4.66 11.22
C MET A 168 -1.21 -4.17 11.90
N PRO A 169 -1.19 -3.81 13.20
CA PRO A 169 0.05 -3.41 13.85
C PRO A 169 1.07 -4.55 13.92
N THR A 170 0.59 -5.77 14.14
CA THR A 170 1.43 -6.98 14.12
C THR A 170 2.03 -7.19 12.73
N TYR A 171 1.22 -7.07 11.67
CA TYR A 171 1.69 -7.17 10.29
C TYR A 171 2.78 -6.15 9.98
N LEU A 172 2.57 -4.86 10.31
CA LEU A 172 3.52 -3.79 10.06
C LEU A 172 4.85 -4.04 10.78
N LYS A 173 4.80 -4.45 12.07
CA LYS A 173 6.00 -4.83 12.84
C LYS A 173 6.77 -5.97 12.18
N THR A 174 6.07 -7.00 11.69
CA THR A 174 6.70 -8.11 10.97
C THR A 174 7.33 -7.65 9.65
N GLN A 175 6.72 -6.73 8.90
CA GLN A 175 7.33 -6.19 7.67
C GLN A 175 8.64 -5.44 7.95
N VAL A 176 8.72 -4.71 9.07
CA VAL A 176 9.95 -4.04 9.53
C VAL A 176 11.01 -5.06 9.90
N GLN A 177 10.67 -6.07 10.70
CA GLN A 177 11.59 -7.13 11.10
C GLN A 177 12.16 -7.90 9.90
N GLN A 178 11.34 -8.12 8.86
CA GLN A 178 11.74 -8.77 7.61
C GLN A 178 12.50 -7.83 6.66
N LYS A 179 12.79 -6.58 7.06
CA LYS A 179 13.44 -5.55 6.23
C LYS A 179 12.71 -5.27 4.90
N LYS A 180 11.39 -5.54 4.86
CA LYS A 180 10.53 -5.28 3.70
C LYS A 180 9.98 -3.86 3.73
N LEU A 181 9.88 -3.26 4.91
CA LEU A 181 9.39 -1.91 5.14
C LEU A 181 10.34 -1.19 6.12
N PRO A 182 10.81 0.04 5.83
CA PRO A 182 11.55 0.85 6.79
C PRO A 182 10.73 1.12 8.07
N ALA A 183 11.41 1.20 9.22
CA ALA A 183 10.76 1.41 10.51
C ALA A 183 9.99 2.74 10.56
N GLU A 184 10.55 3.81 10.01
CA GLU A 184 9.90 5.13 9.90
C GLU A 184 8.58 5.03 9.14
N ILE A 185 8.56 4.32 8.01
CA ILE A 185 7.37 4.14 7.18
C ILE A 185 6.30 3.33 7.93
N ALA A 186 6.69 2.31 8.68
CA ALA A 186 5.77 1.54 9.52
C ALA A 186 5.22 2.36 10.70
N ASN A 187 6.03 3.20 11.32
CA ASN A 187 5.60 4.11 12.38
C ASN A 187 4.63 5.16 11.84
N ASN A 188 4.89 5.72 10.66
CA ASN A 188 3.97 6.62 9.97
C ASN A 188 2.65 5.92 9.65
N ALA A 189 2.69 4.67 9.18
CA ALA A 189 1.49 3.86 8.95
C ALA A 189 0.70 3.63 10.25
N LEU A 190 1.36 3.31 11.36
CA LEU A 190 0.70 3.14 12.66
C LEU A 190 0.09 4.45 13.18
N ALA A 191 0.81 5.56 13.05
CA ALA A 191 0.31 6.89 13.42
C ALA A 191 -0.90 7.27 12.56
N ALA A 192 -0.83 7.06 11.24
CA ALA A 192 -1.92 7.28 10.30
C ALA A 192 -3.18 6.50 10.66
N LEU A 193 -3.01 5.22 11.03
CA LEU A 193 -4.12 4.37 11.44
C LEU A 193 -4.75 4.87 12.74
N ALA A 194 -3.93 5.24 13.71
CA ALA A 194 -4.40 5.83 14.97
C ALA A 194 -5.16 7.14 14.74
N THR A 195 -4.62 8.05 13.91
CA THR A 195 -5.27 9.30 13.53
C THR A 195 -6.58 9.06 12.79
N ARG A 196 -6.60 8.15 11.81
CA ARG A 196 -7.82 7.78 11.05
C ARG A 196 -8.91 7.26 11.98
N GLU A 197 -8.58 6.36 12.91
CA GLU A 197 -9.56 5.82 13.85
C GLU A 197 -10.02 6.89 14.87
N ALA A 198 -9.13 7.79 15.31
CA ALA A 198 -9.49 8.90 16.20
C ALA A 198 -10.39 9.96 15.53
N GLN A 199 -10.17 10.24 14.24
CA GLN A 199 -10.95 11.21 13.46
C GLN A 199 -12.22 10.61 12.85
N ARG A 200 -12.52 9.35 13.17
CA ARG A 200 -13.65 8.65 12.57
C ARG A 200 -14.96 9.32 12.98
N ALA A 201 -15.65 9.88 11.99
CA ALA A 201 -16.95 10.50 12.21
C ALA A 201 -17.93 9.48 12.81
N VAL A 202 -18.49 9.80 13.98
CA VAL A 202 -19.60 9.06 14.58
C VAL A 202 -20.93 9.55 14.00
N PRO A 203 -21.93 8.66 13.83
CA PRO A 203 -23.26 9.08 13.40
C PRO A 203 -23.77 10.20 14.31
N ARG A 204 -24.16 11.33 13.72
CA ARG A 204 -24.86 12.38 14.47
C ARG A 204 -26.23 11.83 14.86
N ALA A 205 -26.65 12.05 16.10
CA ALA A 205 -28.01 11.73 16.51
C ALA A 205 -28.99 12.45 15.58
N THR A 206 -30.04 11.75 15.15
CA THR A 206 -31.18 12.38 14.49
C THR A 206 -31.74 13.46 15.40
N LYS A 207 -31.96 14.66 14.85
CA LYS A 207 -32.64 15.76 15.53
C LYS A 207 -34.07 15.38 15.86
#